data_AF-A0A7C5ZY30-F1
#
_entry.id   AF-A0A7C5ZY30-F1
#
_cell.length_a   1.000
_cell.length_b   1.000
_cell.length_c   1.000
_cell.angle_alpha   90.00
_cell.angle_beta   90.00
_cell.angle_gamma   90.00
#
_symmetry.space_group_name_H-M   'P 1'
#
loop_
_entity.id
_entity.type
_entity.pdbx_description
1 polymer ?
#
loop_
_entity_poly.entity_id
_entity_poly.type
_entity_poly.pdbx_seq_one_letter_code
_entity_poly.pdbx_strand_id
1 'polypeptide(L)'
;PVYRDDVVNGKILSSFAVISITLFTATFLTVSITIFLQGISISLDEVVRLILFCIFSLIYAFAYYSISLFISAFSSKSGHSLVISVVVWIFLNWILPIISYFIAFFTVGMPTFTYENVTYVENNATYYYTTSSFDYESWQNKLNEITGTIQFFSVYQHYSNIISKLIPQYFQYEREALDVAKLFSQYPLSIAVLILYPIIFIILSYTVFARREEK
;
A
#
# COMPACT_ATOMS: atom_id res chain seq x y z
N PRO A 1 -27.75 -31.35 -11.33
CA PRO A 1 -26.34 -30.98 -11.57
C PRO A 1 -26.15 -29.46 -11.47
N VAL A 2 -25.35 -28.98 -10.50
CA VAL A 2 -25.01 -27.55 -10.35
C VAL A 2 -23.81 -27.25 -11.25
N TYR A 3 -23.86 -26.20 -12.07
CA TYR A 3 -22.72 -25.80 -12.90
C TYR A 3 -21.57 -25.33 -12.00
N ARG A 4 -20.35 -25.80 -12.27
CA ARG A 4 -19.19 -25.53 -11.41
C ARG A 4 -18.72 -24.07 -11.48
N ASP A 5 -19.01 -23.39 -12.57
CA ASP A 5 -18.80 -21.96 -12.72
C ASP A 5 -19.63 -21.16 -11.70
N ASP A 6 -20.85 -21.61 -11.40
CA ASP A 6 -21.70 -21.01 -10.36
C ASP A 6 -21.10 -21.20 -8.96
N VAL A 7 -20.37 -22.31 -8.74
CA VAL A 7 -19.68 -22.57 -7.46
C VAL A 7 -18.48 -21.63 -7.28
N VAL A 8 -17.67 -21.42 -8.33
CA VAL A 8 -16.52 -20.50 -8.26
C VAL A 8 -17.00 -19.04 -8.14
N ASN A 9 -17.98 -18.64 -8.94
CA ASN A 9 -18.61 -17.32 -8.83
C ASN A 9 -19.23 -17.10 -7.44
N GLY A 10 -19.88 -18.12 -6.86
CA GLY A 10 -20.40 -18.08 -5.50
C GLY A 10 -19.32 -17.86 -4.44
N LYS A 11 -18.16 -18.52 -4.57
CA LYS A 11 -17.01 -18.30 -3.66
C LYS A 11 -16.45 -16.87 -3.77
N ILE A 12 -16.29 -16.39 -4.99
CA ILE A 12 -15.73 -15.05 -5.24
C ILE A 12 -16.69 -13.98 -4.70
N LEU A 13 -17.99 -14.10 -5.01
CA LEU A 13 -19.01 -13.14 -4.59
C LEU A 13 -19.21 -13.12 -3.07
N SER A 14 -19.30 -14.30 -2.44
CA SER A 14 -19.41 -14.38 -0.97
C SER A 14 -18.18 -13.81 -0.28
N SER A 15 -16.98 -14.09 -0.78
CA SER A 15 -15.75 -13.57 -0.20
C SER A 15 -15.63 -12.06 -0.38
N PHE A 16 -16.01 -11.53 -1.55
CA PHE A 16 -16.09 -10.09 -1.78
C PHE A 16 -17.06 -9.41 -0.81
N ALA A 17 -18.24 -9.98 -0.58
CA ALA A 17 -19.22 -9.47 0.36
C ALA A 17 -18.70 -9.49 1.80
N VAL A 18 -18.10 -10.60 2.25
CA VAL A 18 -17.51 -10.72 3.59
C VAL A 18 -16.39 -9.70 3.78
N ILE A 19 -15.44 -9.61 2.84
CA ILE A 19 -14.32 -8.65 2.91
C ILE A 19 -14.86 -7.22 2.97
N SER A 20 -15.83 -6.88 2.13
CA SER A 20 -16.45 -5.54 2.13
C SER A 20 -17.08 -5.22 3.48
N ILE A 21 -17.97 -6.09 3.98
CA ILE A 21 -18.67 -5.87 5.26
C ILE A 21 -17.65 -5.74 6.40
N THR A 22 -16.68 -6.64 6.49
CA THR A 22 -15.65 -6.60 7.53
C THR A 22 -14.84 -5.31 7.45
N LEU A 23 -14.38 -4.91 6.27
CA LEU A 23 -13.56 -3.71 6.07
C LEU A 23 -14.32 -2.43 6.41
N PHE A 24 -15.53 -2.27 5.87
CA PHE A 24 -16.36 -1.09 6.14
C PHE A 24 -16.75 -1.02 7.62
N THR A 25 -17.15 -2.14 8.22
CA THR A 25 -17.52 -2.17 9.64
C THR A 25 -16.33 -1.80 10.53
N ALA A 26 -15.17 -2.42 10.30
CA ALA A 26 -13.97 -2.12 11.07
C ALA A 26 -13.57 -0.63 10.92
N THR A 27 -13.53 -0.13 9.68
CA THR A 27 -13.11 1.24 9.40
C THR A 27 -14.06 2.27 10.00
N PHE A 28 -15.37 2.13 9.77
CA PHE A 28 -16.35 3.06 10.32
C PHE A 28 -16.39 3.02 11.84
N LEU A 29 -16.23 1.85 12.45
CA LEU A 29 -16.18 1.72 13.91
C LEU A 29 -14.94 2.45 14.47
N THR A 30 -13.76 2.21 13.89
CA THR A 30 -12.52 2.88 14.33
C THR A 30 -12.61 4.39 14.15
N VAL A 31 -13.09 4.86 13.00
CA VAL A 31 -13.24 6.29 12.72
C VAL A 31 -14.24 6.94 13.66
N SER A 32 -15.43 6.34 13.82
CA SER A 32 -16.49 6.87 14.71
C SER A 32 -16.02 6.99 16.16
N ILE A 33 -15.32 5.98 16.67
CA ILE A 33 -14.75 6.02 18.02
C ILE A 33 -13.69 7.12 18.14
N THR A 34 -12.84 7.27 17.13
CA THR A 34 -11.79 8.32 17.12
C THR A 34 -12.42 9.72 17.17
N ILE A 35 -13.44 9.97 16.35
CA ILE A 35 -14.18 11.25 16.34
C ILE A 35 -14.85 11.49 17.69
N PHE A 36 -15.51 10.47 18.25
CA PHE A 36 -16.20 10.58 19.53
C PHE A 36 -15.24 10.91 20.68
N LEU A 37 -14.06 10.29 20.71
CA LEU A 37 -13.08 10.51 21.77
C LEU A 37 -12.30 11.82 21.61
N GLN A 38 -11.99 12.23 20.38
CA GLN A 38 -11.14 13.39 20.11
C GLN A 38 -11.93 14.68 19.86
N GLY A 39 -13.26 14.59 19.65
CA GLY A 39 -14.12 15.76 19.41
C GLY A 39 -13.80 16.52 18.12
N ILE A 40 -13.21 15.84 17.12
CA ILE A 40 -12.76 16.45 15.87
C ILE A 40 -13.96 16.69 14.94
N SER A 41 -14.01 17.87 14.31
CA SER A 41 -14.96 18.17 13.24
C SER A 41 -14.46 17.62 11.92
N ILE A 42 -15.25 16.76 11.27
CA ILE A 42 -14.91 16.15 9.98
C ILE A 42 -15.32 17.09 8.84
N SER A 43 -14.39 17.35 7.94
CA SER A 43 -14.61 18.06 6.68
C SER A 43 -15.08 17.12 5.56
N LEU A 44 -15.75 17.67 4.54
CA LEU A 44 -16.17 16.90 3.36
C LEU A 44 -15.00 16.26 2.61
N ASP A 45 -13.84 16.93 2.58
CA ASP A 45 -12.62 16.41 1.94
C ASP A 45 -12.11 15.14 2.67
N GLU A 46 -12.13 15.13 4.01
CA GLU A 46 -11.77 13.97 4.81
C GLU A 46 -12.73 12.80 4.60
N VAL A 47 -14.03 13.04 4.40
CA VAL A 47 -15.01 11.99 4.06
C VAL A 47 -14.70 11.36 2.71
N VAL A 48 -14.38 12.16 1.68
CA VAL A 48 -14.01 11.65 0.36
C VAL A 48 -12.73 10.81 0.44
N ARG A 49 -11.72 11.29 1.18
CA ARG A 49 -10.48 10.53 1.41
C ARG A 49 -10.72 9.21 2.12
N LEU A 50 -11.62 9.19 3.10
CA LEU A 50 -12.00 7.97 3.82
C LEU A 50 -12.69 6.96 2.89
N ILE A 51 -13.60 7.43 2.03
CA ILE A 51 -14.27 6.57 1.04
C ILE A 51 -13.24 5.97 0.08
N LEU A 52 -12.31 6.78 -0.43
CA LEU A 52 -11.24 6.30 -1.31
C LEU A 52 -10.30 5.32 -0.59
N PHE A 53 -9.95 5.60 0.66
CA PHE A 53 -9.21 4.66 1.50
C PHE A 53 -9.91 3.31 1.58
N CYS A 54 -11.22 3.28 1.83
CA CYS A 54 -12.00 2.04 1.85
C CYS A 54 -12.00 1.32 0.49
N ILE A 55 -12.16 2.04 -0.62
CA ILE A 55 -12.15 1.46 -1.97
C ILE A 55 -10.80 0.82 -2.29
N PHE A 56 -9.69 1.53 -2.08
CA PHE A 56 -8.36 0.99 -2.35
C PHE A 56 -8.02 -0.16 -1.40
N SER A 57 -8.44 -0.08 -0.13
CA SER A 57 -8.28 -1.16 0.84
C SER A 57 -9.06 -2.42 0.45
N LEU A 58 -10.25 -2.25 -0.13
CA LEU A 58 -11.06 -3.35 -0.62
C LEU A 58 -10.40 -4.04 -1.81
N ILE A 59 -9.94 -3.28 -2.81
CA ILE A 59 -9.20 -3.81 -3.97
C ILE A 59 -7.94 -4.54 -3.51
N TYR A 60 -7.22 -3.94 -2.57
CA TYR A 60 -6.01 -4.50 -1.97
C TYR A 60 -6.28 -5.84 -1.26
N ALA A 61 -7.28 -5.90 -0.39
CA ALA A 61 -7.67 -7.14 0.30
C ALA A 61 -8.13 -8.21 -0.71
N PHE A 62 -8.86 -7.80 -1.73
CA PHE A 62 -9.34 -8.70 -2.78
C PHE A 62 -8.20 -9.24 -3.65
N ALA A 63 -7.14 -8.47 -3.90
CA ALA A 63 -5.94 -8.95 -4.60
C ALA A 63 -5.30 -10.15 -3.87
N TYR A 64 -5.13 -10.07 -2.55
CA TYR A 64 -4.62 -11.20 -1.75
C TYR A 64 -5.60 -12.37 -1.65
N TYR A 65 -6.90 -12.08 -1.63
CA TYR A 65 -7.90 -13.15 -1.76
C TYR A 65 -7.73 -13.91 -3.08
N SER A 66 -7.55 -13.21 -4.21
CA SER A 66 -7.33 -13.84 -5.52
C SER A 66 -6.06 -14.69 -5.55
N ILE A 67 -4.96 -14.24 -4.93
CA ILE A 67 -3.74 -15.05 -4.75
C ILE A 67 -4.05 -16.31 -3.95
N SER A 68 -4.74 -16.17 -2.83
CA SER A 68 -5.08 -17.30 -1.96
C SER A 68 -6.00 -18.29 -2.65
N LEU A 69 -6.93 -17.81 -3.48
CA LEU A 69 -7.81 -18.63 -4.30
C LEU A 69 -7.00 -19.42 -5.34
N PHE A 70 -6.04 -18.78 -6.00
CA PHE A 70 -5.12 -19.43 -6.93
C PHE A 70 -4.25 -20.51 -6.27
N ILE A 71 -3.66 -20.20 -5.09
CA ILE A 71 -2.89 -21.18 -4.30
C ILE A 71 -3.79 -22.36 -3.88
N SER A 72 -5.03 -22.08 -3.48
CA SER A 72 -6.02 -23.10 -3.12
C SER A 72 -6.36 -24.01 -4.30
N ALA A 73 -6.48 -23.47 -5.52
CA ALA A 73 -6.71 -24.27 -6.73
C ALA A 73 -5.54 -25.22 -7.04
N PHE A 74 -4.31 -24.82 -6.72
CA PHE A 74 -3.11 -25.65 -6.90
C PHE A 74 -2.86 -26.68 -5.79
N SER A 75 -3.36 -26.45 -4.58
CA SER A 75 -3.14 -27.37 -3.48
C SER A 75 -4.06 -28.60 -3.56
N SER A 76 -3.56 -29.76 -3.11
CA SER A 76 -4.38 -30.97 -2.92
C SER A 76 -4.96 -31.07 -1.51
N LYS A 77 -4.42 -30.29 -0.55
CA LYS A 77 -4.83 -30.29 0.86
C LYS A 77 -5.20 -28.87 1.31
N SER A 78 -6.42 -28.70 1.82
CA SER A 78 -6.97 -27.40 2.26
C SER A 78 -6.10 -26.70 3.32
N GLY A 79 -5.60 -27.44 4.32
CA GLY A 79 -4.74 -26.88 5.36
C GLY A 79 -3.40 -26.33 4.84
N HIS A 80 -2.78 -27.01 3.87
CA HIS A 80 -1.51 -26.56 3.29
C HIS A 80 -1.69 -25.27 2.46
N SER A 81 -2.77 -25.15 1.70
CA SER A 81 -3.04 -23.92 0.94
C SER A 81 -3.18 -22.70 1.83
N LEU A 82 -3.87 -22.83 2.97
CA LEU A 82 -4.05 -21.72 3.90
C LEU A 82 -2.70 -21.24 4.43
N VAL A 83 -1.85 -22.17 4.90
CA VAL A 83 -0.52 -21.83 5.43
C VAL A 83 0.34 -21.16 4.36
N ILE A 84 0.36 -21.70 3.13
CA ILE A 84 1.13 -21.12 2.04
C ILE A 84 0.64 -19.71 1.71
N SER A 85 -0.68 -19.48 1.64
CA SER A 85 -1.24 -18.15 1.40
C SER A 85 -0.81 -17.14 2.47
N VAL A 86 -0.82 -17.54 3.75
CA VAL A 86 -0.38 -16.67 4.85
C VAL A 86 1.12 -16.39 4.75
N VAL A 87 1.95 -17.39 4.46
CA VAL A 87 3.40 -17.21 4.29
C VAL A 87 3.70 -16.27 3.13
N VAL A 88 3.02 -16.42 1.99
CA VAL A 88 3.16 -15.51 0.84
C VAL A 88 2.74 -14.10 1.22
N TRP A 89 1.62 -13.94 1.93
CA TRP A 89 1.16 -12.64 2.40
C TRP A 89 2.18 -11.97 3.32
N ILE A 90 2.71 -12.69 4.33
CA ILE A 90 3.75 -12.17 5.25
C ILE A 90 5.00 -11.78 4.47
N PHE A 91 5.44 -12.64 3.55
CA PHE A 91 6.63 -12.38 2.77
C PHE A 91 6.51 -11.10 1.95
N LEU A 92 5.40 -10.91 1.23
CA LEU A 92 5.18 -9.74 0.37
C LEU A 92 4.95 -8.44 1.16
N ASN A 93 4.36 -8.52 2.36
CA ASN A 93 4.00 -7.35 3.15
C ASN A 93 5.05 -6.90 4.17
N TRP A 94 5.87 -7.83 4.67
CA TRP A 94 6.78 -7.55 5.78
C TRP A 94 8.22 -7.83 5.38
N ILE A 95 8.50 -9.05 4.91
CA ILE A 95 9.88 -9.47 4.64
C ILE A 95 10.45 -8.73 3.43
N LEU A 96 9.69 -8.66 2.33
CA LEU A 96 10.12 -8.03 1.10
C LEU A 96 10.39 -6.52 1.26
N PRO A 97 9.52 -5.71 1.90
CA PRO A 97 9.83 -4.30 2.17
C PRO A 97 11.09 -4.09 3.00
N ILE A 98 11.29 -4.91 4.04
CA ILE A 98 12.47 -4.82 4.91
C ILE A 98 13.74 -5.10 4.10
N ILE A 99 13.78 -6.20 3.35
CA ILE A 99 14.93 -6.55 2.51
C ILE A 99 15.19 -5.46 1.47
N SER A 100 14.14 -4.95 0.84
CA SER A 100 14.24 -3.88 -0.16
C SER A 100 14.87 -2.63 0.43
N TYR A 101 14.43 -2.23 1.63
CA TYR A 101 14.99 -1.07 2.33
C TYR A 101 16.47 -1.26 2.64
N PHE A 102 16.88 -2.43 3.13
CA PHE A 102 18.30 -2.71 3.38
C PHE A 102 19.13 -2.63 2.10
N ILE A 103 18.67 -3.25 1.01
CA ILE A 103 19.37 -3.19 -0.29
C ILE A 103 19.49 -1.73 -0.76
N ALA A 104 18.40 -0.96 -0.67
CA ALA A 104 18.42 0.45 -1.04
C ALA A 104 19.38 1.26 -0.18
N PHE A 105 19.36 1.06 1.14
CA PHE A 105 20.25 1.73 2.08
C PHE A 105 21.72 1.41 1.82
N PHE A 106 22.06 0.14 1.58
CA PHE A 106 23.44 -0.24 1.23
C PHE A 106 23.90 0.34 -0.12
N THR A 107 22.96 0.54 -1.05
CA THR A 107 23.27 1.10 -2.38
C THR A 107 23.44 2.61 -2.36
N VAL A 108 22.55 3.33 -1.68
CA VAL A 108 22.60 4.81 -1.56
C VAL A 108 23.66 5.24 -0.57
N GLY A 109 23.86 4.45 0.49
CA GLY A 109 24.75 4.78 1.59
C GLY A 109 24.15 5.76 2.59
N MET A 110 24.99 6.15 3.56
CA MET A 110 24.62 7.09 4.60
C MET A 110 24.31 8.48 4.02
N PRO A 111 23.41 9.24 4.66
CA PRO A 111 23.12 10.61 4.26
C PRO A 111 24.36 11.50 4.20
N THR A 112 24.54 12.26 3.12
CA THR A 112 25.66 13.18 2.93
C THR A 112 25.35 14.55 3.53
N PHE A 113 26.19 15.00 4.46
CA PHE A 113 26.06 16.33 5.07
C PHE A 113 26.80 17.37 4.21
N THR A 114 26.12 18.47 3.92
CA THR A 114 26.71 19.66 3.30
C THR A 114 27.08 20.64 4.40
N TYR A 115 28.30 21.18 4.35
CA TYR A 115 28.78 22.18 5.30
C TYR A 115 28.81 23.54 4.62
N GLU A 116 28.09 24.50 5.18
CA GLU A 116 28.05 25.88 4.67
C GLU A 116 28.64 26.83 5.71
N ASN A 117 29.54 27.69 5.27
CA ASN A 117 30.09 28.74 6.12
C ASN A 117 29.12 29.92 6.10
N VAL A 118 28.46 30.16 7.23
CA VAL A 118 27.50 31.24 7.38
C VAL A 118 28.17 32.40 8.11
N THR A 119 28.09 33.59 7.52
CA THR A 119 28.57 34.83 8.12
C THR A 119 27.41 35.59 8.72
N TYR A 120 27.48 35.83 10.02
CA TYR A 120 26.52 36.68 10.73
C TYR A 120 27.22 37.96 11.17
N VAL A 121 26.61 39.10 10.86
CA VAL A 121 27.12 40.42 11.23
C VAL A 121 26.19 41.02 12.27
N GLU A 122 26.69 41.23 13.47
CA GLU A 122 25.97 41.86 14.57
C GLU A 122 26.85 42.91 15.22
N ASN A 123 26.34 44.13 15.41
CA ASN A 123 27.05 45.25 16.04
C ASN A 123 28.46 45.49 15.48
N ASN A 124 28.62 45.46 14.14
CA ASN A 124 29.90 45.60 13.42
C ASN A 124 30.96 44.52 13.72
N ALA A 125 30.61 43.45 14.43
CA ALA A 125 31.43 42.26 14.57
C ALA A 125 30.96 41.18 13.59
N THR A 126 31.91 40.51 12.92
CA THR A 126 31.62 39.39 12.02
C THR A 126 31.90 38.08 12.73
N TYR A 127 30.88 37.24 12.83
CA TYR A 127 30.99 35.89 13.38
C TYR A 127 30.95 34.87 12.24
N TYR A 128 31.86 33.90 12.30
CA TYR A 128 31.93 32.79 11.37
C TYR A 128 31.52 31.52 12.09
N TYR A 129 30.48 30.86 11.62
CA TYR A 129 30.11 29.53 12.07
C TYR A 129 29.79 28.63 10.88
N THR A 130 30.07 27.34 11.06
CA THR A 130 29.79 26.32 10.04
C THR A 130 28.46 25.67 10.40
N THR A 131 27.50 25.69 9.47
CA THR A 131 26.25 24.95 9.60
C THR A 131 26.36 23.66 8.79
N SER A 132 25.75 22.59 9.29
CA SER A 132 25.60 21.34 8.53
C SER A 132 24.13 21.17 8.19
N SER A 133 23.82 21.04 6.91
CA SER A 133 22.49 20.68 6.42
C SER A 133 22.54 19.32 5.73
N PHE A 134 21.44 18.59 5.82
CA PHE A 134 21.28 17.33 5.12
C PHE A 134 20.00 17.38 4.31
N ASP A 135 20.12 17.11 3.01
CA ASP A 135 18.99 17.00 2.12
C ASP A 135 18.29 15.64 2.30
N TYR A 136 17.40 15.61 3.28
CA TYR A 136 16.59 14.45 3.61
C TYR A 136 15.69 14.02 2.45
N GLU A 137 15.19 14.97 1.66
CA GLU A 137 14.24 14.69 0.59
C GLU A 137 14.90 13.95 -0.57
N SER A 138 16.05 14.42 -1.06
CA SER A 138 16.73 13.74 -2.16
C SER A 138 17.24 12.36 -1.76
N TRP A 139 17.74 12.19 -0.53
CA TRP A 139 18.17 10.89 -0.03
C TRP A 139 17.00 9.91 0.10
N GLN A 140 15.86 10.35 0.65
CA GLN A 140 14.66 9.52 0.72
C GLN A 140 14.12 9.17 -0.67
N ASN A 141 14.14 10.11 -1.62
CA ASN A 141 13.69 9.85 -2.99
C ASN A 141 14.54 8.75 -3.65
N LYS A 142 15.87 8.78 -3.47
CA LYS A 142 16.76 7.70 -3.96
C LYS A 142 16.45 6.35 -3.32
N LEU A 143 16.18 6.30 -2.01
CA LEU A 143 15.77 5.06 -1.35
C LEU A 143 14.42 4.55 -1.89
N ASN A 144 13.45 5.44 -2.05
CA ASN A 144 12.11 5.11 -2.56
C ASN A 144 12.16 4.61 -4.01
N GLU A 145 13.06 5.13 -4.83
CA GLU A 145 13.26 4.67 -6.21
C GLU A 145 13.77 3.23 -6.27
N ILE A 146 14.81 2.91 -5.49
CA ILE A 146 15.38 1.55 -5.45
C ILE A 146 14.39 0.57 -4.82
N THR A 147 13.82 0.92 -3.66
CA THR A 147 12.82 0.07 -3.00
C THR A 147 11.58 -0.13 -3.86
N GLY A 148 11.12 0.91 -4.56
CA GLY A 148 10.00 0.84 -5.50
C GLY A 148 10.28 -0.07 -6.69
N THR A 149 11.51 -0.10 -7.18
CA THR A 149 11.94 -1.01 -8.26
C THR A 149 11.93 -2.46 -7.80
N ILE A 150 12.50 -2.76 -6.63
CA ILE A 150 12.52 -4.12 -6.06
C ILE A 150 11.10 -4.61 -5.78
N GLN A 151 10.24 -3.72 -5.29
CA GLN A 151 8.87 -4.03 -4.90
C GLN A 151 7.84 -3.73 -5.99
N PHE A 152 8.27 -3.58 -7.25
CA PHE A 152 7.37 -3.24 -8.35
C PHE A 152 6.23 -4.26 -8.55
N PHE A 153 6.44 -5.52 -8.20
CA PHE A 153 5.39 -6.55 -8.27
C PHE A 153 4.56 -6.67 -6.98
N SER A 154 4.91 -5.93 -5.93
CA SER A 154 4.25 -6.01 -4.64
C SER A 154 2.99 -5.14 -4.62
N VAL A 155 1.84 -5.80 -4.42
CA VAL A 155 0.54 -5.12 -4.24
C VAL A 155 0.62 -4.12 -3.07
N TYR A 156 1.37 -4.48 -2.02
CA TYR A 156 1.57 -3.62 -0.85
C TYR A 156 2.23 -2.29 -1.21
N GLN A 157 3.28 -2.29 -2.03
CA GLN A 157 4.00 -1.06 -2.42
C GLN A 157 3.09 -0.10 -3.21
N HIS A 158 2.28 -0.63 -4.12
CA HIS A 158 1.35 0.20 -4.89
C HIS A 158 0.20 0.73 -4.04
N TYR A 159 -0.31 -0.08 -3.12
CA TYR A 159 -1.31 0.35 -2.13
C TYR A 159 -0.75 1.44 -1.20
N SER A 160 0.44 1.24 -0.63
CA SER A 160 1.06 2.20 0.30
C SER A 160 1.37 3.54 -0.37
N ASN A 161 1.82 3.52 -1.64
CA ASN A 161 2.04 4.72 -2.44
C ASN A 161 0.76 5.57 -2.60
N ILE A 162 -0.40 4.93 -2.70
CA ILE A 162 -1.69 5.62 -2.81
C ILE A 162 -2.16 6.13 -1.44
N ILE A 163 -2.20 5.24 -0.44
CA ILE A 163 -2.74 5.58 0.89
C ILE A 163 -1.93 6.67 1.58
N SER A 164 -0.60 6.67 1.44
CA SER A 164 0.26 7.71 2.02
C SER A 164 0.01 9.11 1.47
N LYS A 165 -0.65 9.23 0.31
CA LYS A 165 -1.06 10.52 -0.28
C LYS A 165 -2.51 10.87 0.05
N LEU A 166 -3.35 9.87 0.33
CA LEU A 166 -4.73 10.07 0.77
C LEU A 166 -4.80 10.57 2.20
N ILE A 167 -3.95 10.05 3.10
CA ILE A 167 -3.96 10.40 4.53
C ILE A 167 -3.01 11.59 4.77
N PRO A 168 -3.52 12.77 5.20
CA PRO A 168 -2.68 13.91 5.53
C PRO A 168 -1.74 13.57 6.68
N GLN A 169 -0.46 13.92 6.56
CA GLN A 169 0.48 13.83 7.67
C GLN A 169 0.29 15.04 8.59
N TYR A 170 -0.66 14.96 9.53
CA TYR A 170 -0.99 16.06 10.47
C TYR A 170 0.18 16.50 11.38
N PHE A 171 1.34 15.83 11.36
CA PHE A 171 2.49 16.13 12.21
C PHE A 171 3.51 17.11 11.60
N GLN A 172 3.37 17.53 10.33
CA GLN A 172 4.21 18.59 9.77
C GLN A 172 3.36 19.74 9.22
N TYR A 173 3.65 20.94 9.73
CA TYR A 173 3.11 22.22 9.32
C TYR A 173 3.15 22.36 7.78
N GLU A 174 2.03 22.78 7.18
CA GLU A 174 1.85 23.07 5.75
C GLU A 174 2.14 21.94 4.75
N ARG A 175 1.44 20.81 4.86
CA ARG A 175 1.06 20.06 3.65
C ARG A 175 -0.42 20.26 3.37
N GLU A 176 -0.74 21.11 2.40
CA GLU A 176 -2.01 21.02 1.69
C GLU A 176 -2.21 19.55 1.29
N ALA A 177 -3.31 18.96 1.75
CA ALA A 177 -3.66 17.61 1.38
C ALA A 177 -3.74 17.57 -0.15
N LEU A 178 -3.00 16.63 -0.77
CA LEU A 178 -2.94 16.51 -2.23
C LEU A 178 -4.37 16.47 -2.78
N ASP A 179 -4.66 17.32 -3.77
CA ASP A 179 -5.95 17.31 -4.47
C ASP A 179 -6.21 15.87 -4.93
N VAL A 180 -7.32 15.30 -4.45
CA VAL A 180 -7.73 13.92 -4.73
C VAL A 180 -7.75 13.66 -6.23
N ALA A 181 -8.06 14.68 -7.05
CA ALA A 181 -8.05 14.58 -8.50
C ALA A 181 -6.65 14.29 -9.07
N LYS A 182 -5.58 14.81 -8.46
CA LYS A 182 -4.19 14.60 -8.91
C LYS A 182 -3.67 13.19 -8.60
N LEU A 183 -4.33 12.45 -7.71
CA LEU A 183 -3.92 11.09 -7.37
C LEU A 183 -3.96 10.16 -8.60
N PHE A 184 -5.01 10.28 -9.41
CA PHE A 184 -5.22 9.43 -10.58
C PHE A 184 -4.22 9.72 -11.71
N SER A 185 -3.79 10.98 -11.85
CA SER A 185 -2.80 11.36 -12.86
C SER A 185 -1.36 11.09 -12.41
N GLN A 186 -1.08 11.18 -11.10
CA GLN A 186 0.26 11.01 -10.57
C GLN A 186 0.63 9.53 -10.31
N TYR A 187 -0.34 8.66 -9.99
CA TYR A 187 -0.10 7.25 -9.68
C TYR A 187 -0.87 6.25 -10.57
N PRO A 188 -0.92 6.42 -11.90
CA PRO A 188 -1.71 5.55 -12.78
C PRO A 188 -1.20 4.11 -12.75
N LEU A 189 0.12 3.92 -12.65
CA LEU A 189 0.74 2.59 -12.57
C LEU A 189 0.31 1.83 -11.31
N SER A 190 0.31 2.48 -10.15
CA SER A 190 -0.12 1.83 -8.91
C SER A 190 -1.58 1.42 -8.94
N ILE A 191 -2.45 2.27 -9.50
CA ILE A 191 -3.86 1.97 -9.69
C ILE A 191 -4.02 0.78 -10.65
N ALA A 192 -3.31 0.80 -11.78
CA ALA A 192 -3.35 -0.27 -12.76
C ALA A 192 -2.90 -1.60 -12.14
N VAL A 193 -1.79 -1.63 -11.41
CA VAL A 193 -1.30 -2.85 -10.74
C VAL A 193 -2.33 -3.36 -9.73
N LEU A 194 -2.91 -2.49 -8.89
CA LEU A 194 -3.92 -2.90 -7.91
C LEU A 194 -5.16 -3.53 -8.55
N ILE A 195 -5.59 -3.04 -9.71
CA ILE A 195 -6.76 -3.56 -10.42
C ILE A 195 -6.42 -4.84 -11.20
N LEU A 196 -5.26 -4.87 -11.86
CA LEU A 196 -4.85 -6.00 -12.69
C LEU A 196 -4.52 -7.23 -11.85
N TYR A 197 -3.98 -7.05 -10.64
CA TYR A 197 -3.60 -8.16 -9.77
C TYR A 197 -4.76 -9.13 -9.48
N PRO A 198 -5.91 -8.69 -8.90
CA PRO A 198 -7.03 -9.60 -8.64
C PRO A 198 -7.56 -10.24 -9.92
N ILE A 199 -7.63 -9.49 -11.03
CA ILE A 199 -8.12 -9.99 -12.32
C ILE A 199 -7.24 -11.14 -12.83
N ILE A 200 -5.92 -10.94 -12.87
CA ILE A 200 -4.97 -11.94 -13.35
C ILE A 200 -5.05 -13.20 -12.50
N PHE A 201 -5.03 -13.08 -11.17
CA PHE A 201 -5.06 -14.25 -10.29
C PHE A 201 -6.40 -14.98 -10.30
N ILE A 202 -7.52 -14.27 -10.51
CA ILE A 202 -8.82 -14.91 -10.73
C ILE A 202 -8.81 -15.70 -12.04
N ILE A 203 -8.36 -15.11 -13.14
CA ILE A 203 -8.26 -15.80 -14.44
C ILE A 203 -7.37 -17.03 -14.32
N LEU A 204 -6.19 -16.88 -13.70
CA LEU A 204 -5.28 -18.00 -13.47
C LEU A 204 -5.95 -19.10 -12.62
N SER A 205 -6.67 -18.74 -11.57
CA SER A 205 -7.42 -19.71 -10.75
C SER A 205 -8.46 -20.47 -11.59
N TYR A 206 -9.18 -19.79 -12.47
CA TYR A 206 -10.14 -20.42 -13.39
C TYR A 206 -9.46 -21.42 -14.32
N THR A 207 -8.33 -21.05 -14.94
CA THR A 207 -7.60 -21.94 -15.86
C THR A 207 -7.09 -23.20 -15.19
N VAL A 208 -6.63 -23.10 -13.94
CA VAL A 208 -6.13 -24.24 -13.15
C VAL A 208 -7.27 -25.16 -12.76
N PHE A 209 -8.42 -24.59 -12.40
CA PHE A 209 -9.61 -25.35 -12.04
C PHE A 209 -10.11 -26.17 -13.24
N ALA A 210 -10.17 -25.57 -14.43
CA ALA A 210 -10.56 -26.26 -15.67
C ALA A 210 -9.59 -27.40 -16.03
N ARG A 211 -8.27 -27.22 -15.89
CA ARG A 211 -7.27 -28.25 -16.23
C ARG A 211 -7.26 -29.46 -15.30
N ARG A 212 -7.70 -29.32 -14.05
CA ARG A 212 -7.81 -30.47 -13.12
C ARG A 212 -8.97 -31.41 -13.46
N GLU A 213 -9.81 -31.08 -14.44
CA GLU A 213 -10.94 -31.91 -14.86
C GLU A 213 -10.60 -32.90 -15.98
N GLU A 214 -9.45 -32.74 -16.65
CA GLU A 214 -8.98 -33.64 -17.72
C GLU A 214 -8.16 -34.85 -17.22
N LYS A 215 -7.86 -34.93 -15.91
CA LYS A 215 -7.09 -36.02 -15.29
C LYS A 215 -7.92 -36.80 -14.28
#